data_AF-A0A962JTG0-F1
#
_entry.id   AF-A0A962JTG0-F1
#
_cell.length_a   1.000
_cell.length_b   1.000
_cell.length_c   1.000
_cell.angle_alpha   90.00
_cell.angle_beta   90.00
_cell.angle_gamma   90.00
#
_symmetry.space_group_name_H-M   'P 1'
#
loop_
_entity.id
_entity.type
_entity.pdbx_description
1 polymer ?
#
loop_
_entity_poly.entity_id
_entity_poly.type
_entity_poly.pdbx_seq_one_letter_code
_entity_poly.pdbx_strand_id
1 'polypeptide(L)'
;MEHLPEFEIQQPKTAAEAVILGAETGARYIGGGTDFVPNLRRGLETPVAVVDISAVSEMQAIEETSEGLRIGASVTLEQLISDERVNQDYSLLVQAAETIAGNTHRYSATVGGNLCLDTRCQFYNQSEWWRKSNNYCLKYRGDICHVAPKGNICRAAFSGDLAPAMMVHGAKVELVSSEGKRTIALKDMYQEDGANYLLLKPGELLVAVIIEKLDGYQTAYRKVRVRGGVDFPLAGVAVGVKCDENLLTDIRIALTGTNSRPLLIEGVEASFG
;
A
#
# COMPACT_ATOMS: atom_id res chain seq x y z
N MET A 1 -13.31 6.38 27.85
CA MET A 1 -12.35 6.98 26.91
C MET A 1 -11.46 5.84 26.43
N GLU A 2 -11.40 5.57 25.14
CA GLU A 2 -10.50 4.53 24.63
C GLU A 2 -9.05 4.96 24.86
N HIS A 3 -8.21 4.07 25.37
CA HIS A 3 -6.80 4.37 25.61
C HIS A 3 -6.05 4.50 24.27
N LEU A 4 -5.85 5.74 23.83
CA LEU A 4 -4.86 6.10 22.82
C LEU A 4 -3.61 6.63 23.54
N PRO A 5 -2.40 6.46 22.98
CA PRO A 5 -1.25 7.20 23.46
C PRO A 5 -1.52 8.70 23.30
N GLU A 6 -0.90 9.52 24.14
CA GLU A 6 -0.85 10.97 23.91
C GLU A 6 0.15 11.23 22.77
N PHE A 7 -0.30 11.95 21.74
CA PHE A 7 0.52 12.39 20.62
C PHE A 7 0.04 13.73 20.09
N GLU A 8 0.95 14.48 19.52
CA GLU A 8 0.63 15.73 18.81
C GLU A 8 0.24 15.44 17.36
N ILE A 9 -0.70 16.22 16.82
CA ILE A 9 -1.08 16.18 15.41
C ILE A 9 -0.61 17.46 14.75
N GLN A 10 0.14 17.33 13.66
CA GLN A 10 0.64 18.42 12.86
C GLN A 10 0.04 18.36 11.45
N GLN A 11 -0.35 19.52 10.91
CA GLN A 11 -1.09 19.63 9.65
C GLN A 11 -0.37 20.56 8.67
N PRO A 12 0.72 20.09 8.05
CA PRO A 12 1.47 20.85 7.05
C PRO A 12 0.61 21.18 5.83
N LYS A 13 1.03 22.18 5.06
CA LYS A 13 0.40 22.57 3.79
C LYS A 13 1.16 22.09 2.56
N THR A 14 2.42 21.68 2.73
CA THR A 14 3.29 21.18 1.65
C THR A 14 3.98 19.87 2.04
N ALA A 15 4.41 19.05 1.07
CA ALA A 15 5.18 17.85 1.38
C ALA A 15 6.55 18.20 1.97
N ALA A 16 7.12 19.35 1.61
CA ALA A 16 8.38 19.84 2.19
C ALA A 16 8.23 20.09 3.70
N GLU A 17 7.17 20.77 4.13
CA GLU A 17 6.85 20.95 5.55
C GLU A 17 6.60 19.61 6.24
N ALA A 18 5.83 18.70 5.61
CA ALA A 18 5.54 17.38 6.16
C ALA A 18 6.83 16.57 6.43
N VAL A 19 7.78 16.64 5.52
CA VAL A 19 9.08 15.96 5.62
C VAL A 19 9.95 16.57 6.72
N ILE A 20 10.00 17.90 6.83
CA ILE A 20 10.73 18.59 7.92
C ILE A 20 10.18 18.15 9.28
N LEU A 21 8.86 18.24 9.44
CA LEU A 21 8.18 17.85 10.67
C LEU A 21 8.38 16.36 11.01
N GLY A 22 8.28 15.49 10.00
CA GLY A 22 8.53 14.06 10.18
C GLY A 22 9.96 13.75 10.61
N ALA A 23 10.95 14.46 10.07
CA ALA A 23 12.35 14.30 10.44
C ALA A 23 12.65 14.83 11.86
N GLU A 24 12.06 15.97 12.24
CA GLU A 24 12.27 16.59 13.56
C GLU A 24 11.67 15.77 14.70
N THR A 25 10.51 15.15 14.48
CA THR A 25 9.71 14.50 15.53
C THR A 25 9.75 12.98 15.49
N GLY A 26 10.24 12.39 14.39
CA GLY A 26 10.07 10.96 14.13
C GLY A 26 8.60 10.55 13.94
N ALA A 27 7.75 11.50 13.52
CA ALA A 27 6.32 11.30 13.39
C ALA A 27 5.95 10.21 12.38
N ARG A 28 4.77 9.62 12.59
CA ARG A 28 4.09 8.82 11.57
C ARG A 28 3.31 9.73 10.63
N TYR A 29 3.36 9.46 9.34
CA TYR A 29 2.46 10.08 8.37
C TYR A 29 1.08 9.43 8.42
N ILE A 30 0.02 10.22 8.39
CA ILE A 30 -1.36 9.74 8.31
C ILE A 30 -2.09 10.36 7.12
N GLY A 31 -2.65 9.51 6.25
CA GLY A 31 -3.64 9.89 5.25
C GLY A 31 -5.06 9.72 5.80
N GLY A 32 -5.82 8.80 5.22
CA GLY A 32 -7.20 8.50 5.66
C GLY A 32 -7.36 7.86 7.03
N GLY A 33 -6.27 7.39 7.66
CA GLY A 33 -6.29 6.76 8.98
C GLY A 33 -7.00 5.39 9.06
N THR A 34 -7.53 4.86 7.96
CA THR A 34 -8.37 3.64 7.94
C THR A 34 -7.65 2.35 8.33
N ASP A 35 -6.32 2.28 8.18
CA ASP A 35 -5.47 1.20 8.70
C ASP A 35 -4.74 1.60 9.99
N PHE A 36 -4.20 2.82 10.01
CA PHE A 36 -3.39 3.34 11.12
C PHE A 36 -4.17 3.48 12.43
N VAL A 37 -5.36 4.11 12.42
CA VAL A 37 -6.13 4.37 13.65
C VAL A 37 -6.60 3.07 14.33
N PRO A 38 -7.10 2.05 13.61
CA PRO A 38 -7.36 0.74 14.22
C PRO A 38 -6.13 0.06 14.82
N ASN A 39 -4.93 0.26 14.26
CA ASN A 39 -3.69 -0.28 14.80
C ASN A 39 -3.24 0.48 16.06
N LEU A 40 -3.38 1.81 16.06
CA LEU A 40 -3.16 2.69 17.21
C LEU A 40 -4.06 2.31 18.39
N ARG A 41 -5.38 2.14 18.16
CA ARG A 41 -6.35 1.69 19.18
C ARG A 41 -6.03 0.32 19.77
N ARG A 42 -5.35 -0.53 19.00
CA ARG A 42 -4.90 -1.85 19.46
C ARG A 42 -3.56 -1.79 20.19
N GLY A 43 -2.87 -0.66 20.23
CA GLY A 43 -1.53 -0.52 20.82
C GLY A 43 -0.40 -1.09 19.95
N LEU A 44 -0.62 -1.20 18.64
CA LEU A 44 0.39 -1.65 17.66
C LEU A 44 1.29 -0.51 17.20
N GLU A 45 0.79 0.71 17.28
CA GLU A 45 1.52 1.95 17.05
C GLU A 45 1.50 2.76 18.34
N THR A 46 2.63 3.39 18.67
CA THR A 46 2.75 4.30 19.82
C THR A 46 3.54 5.55 19.42
N PRO A 47 3.03 6.34 18.45
CA PRO A 47 3.69 7.56 18.02
C PRO A 47 3.68 8.60 19.15
N VAL A 48 4.68 9.47 19.17
CA VAL A 48 4.66 10.71 19.97
C VAL A 48 4.15 11.91 19.15
N ALA A 49 4.20 11.82 17.82
CA ALA A 49 3.71 12.81 16.89
C ALA A 49 3.17 12.13 15.62
N VAL A 50 2.18 12.77 15.01
CA VAL A 50 1.54 12.34 13.76
C VAL A 50 1.46 13.55 12.81
N VAL A 51 1.92 13.36 11.58
CA VAL A 51 1.84 14.36 10.52
C VAL A 51 0.70 13.97 9.58
N ASP A 52 -0.37 14.75 9.61
CA ASP A 52 -1.55 14.58 8.77
C ASP A 52 -1.31 15.21 7.39
N ILE A 53 -1.15 14.34 6.40
CA ILE A 53 -0.87 14.70 4.99
C ILE A 53 -2.16 14.82 4.16
N SER A 54 -3.33 14.67 4.77
CA SER A 54 -4.61 14.73 4.06
C SER A 54 -4.90 16.10 3.46
N ALA A 55 -4.30 17.18 3.99
CA ALA A 55 -4.49 18.55 3.53
C ALA A 55 -3.38 19.09 2.61
N VAL A 56 -2.40 18.26 2.24
CA VAL A 56 -1.29 18.65 1.35
C VAL A 56 -1.76 18.60 -0.11
N SER A 57 -2.06 19.76 -0.70
CA SER A 57 -2.77 19.88 -1.98
C SER A 57 -2.04 19.24 -3.15
N GLU A 58 -0.70 19.34 -3.20
CA GLU A 58 0.12 18.73 -4.26
C GLU A 58 0.08 17.19 -4.29
N MET A 59 -0.43 16.56 -3.22
CA MET A 59 -0.61 15.11 -3.11
C MET A 59 -2.05 14.67 -3.41
N GLN A 60 -2.96 15.58 -3.76
CA GLN A 60 -4.39 15.29 -3.98
C GLN A 60 -4.79 15.25 -5.46
N ALA A 61 -3.87 15.45 -6.38
CA ALA A 61 -4.15 15.56 -7.81
C ALA A 61 -3.95 14.24 -8.57
N ILE A 62 -4.73 14.06 -9.63
CA ILE A 62 -4.52 13.06 -10.68
C ILE A 62 -4.22 13.83 -11.96
N GLU A 63 -3.02 13.65 -12.51
CA GLU A 63 -2.46 14.50 -13.58
C GLU A 63 -1.92 13.64 -14.73
N GLU A 64 -2.15 14.06 -15.97
CA GLU A 64 -1.49 13.45 -17.12
C GLU A 64 -0.05 13.94 -17.22
N THR A 65 0.84 13.04 -17.61
CA THR A 65 2.27 13.29 -17.81
C THR A 65 2.73 12.62 -19.09
N SER A 66 3.95 12.91 -19.53
CA SER A 66 4.57 12.19 -20.64
C SER A 66 4.83 10.71 -20.36
N GLU A 67 4.84 10.30 -19.10
CA GLU A 67 5.07 8.90 -18.66
C GLU A 67 3.76 8.16 -18.32
N GLY A 68 2.60 8.76 -18.59
CA GLY A 68 1.29 8.22 -18.23
C GLY A 68 0.61 9.06 -17.16
N LEU A 69 -0.02 8.44 -16.17
CA LEU A 69 -0.79 9.14 -15.15
C LEU A 69 0.00 9.28 -13.84
N ARG A 70 0.11 10.50 -13.32
CA ARG A 70 0.64 10.78 -11.99
C ARG A 70 -0.52 10.90 -11.00
N ILE A 71 -0.53 10.04 -10.00
CA ILE A 71 -1.57 9.97 -8.96
C ILE A 71 -0.95 10.35 -7.63
N GLY A 72 -1.41 11.46 -7.05
CA GLY A 72 -0.97 11.91 -5.74
C GLY A 72 -1.31 10.91 -4.63
N ALA A 73 -0.43 10.78 -3.64
CA ALA A 73 -0.57 9.79 -2.57
C ALA A 73 -1.73 10.06 -1.59
N SER A 74 -2.25 11.29 -1.56
CA SER A 74 -3.43 11.69 -0.78
C SER A 74 -4.74 11.64 -1.59
N VAL A 75 -4.70 11.24 -2.87
CA VAL A 75 -5.91 10.91 -3.65
C VAL A 75 -6.66 9.78 -2.94
N THR A 76 -7.95 9.98 -2.67
CA THR A 76 -8.79 8.94 -2.05
C THR A 76 -9.09 7.82 -3.03
N LEU A 77 -9.37 6.62 -2.52
CA LEU A 77 -9.74 5.49 -3.38
C LEU A 77 -11.02 5.78 -4.18
N GLU A 78 -11.96 6.52 -3.59
CA GLU A 78 -13.16 6.95 -4.30
C GLU A 78 -12.85 7.93 -5.45
N GLN A 79 -11.96 8.91 -5.22
CA GLN A 79 -11.52 9.82 -6.28
C GLN A 79 -10.82 9.06 -7.40
N LEU A 80 -9.98 8.08 -7.07
CA LEU A 80 -9.33 7.20 -8.04
C LEU A 80 -10.37 6.42 -8.86
N ILE A 81 -11.37 5.83 -8.21
CA ILE A 81 -12.46 5.08 -8.87
C ILE A 81 -13.32 5.99 -9.76
N SER A 82 -13.51 7.25 -9.37
CA SER A 82 -14.41 8.19 -10.07
C SER A 82 -13.74 8.97 -11.19
N ASP A 83 -12.41 8.92 -11.33
CA ASP A 83 -11.69 9.65 -12.36
C ASP A 83 -11.93 9.04 -13.75
N GLU A 84 -12.39 9.86 -14.70
CA GLU A 84 -12.77 9.40 -16.04
C GLU A 84 -11.58 8.78 -16.79
N ARG A 85 -10.38 9.34 -16.64
CA ARG A 85 -9.16 8.84 -17.30
C ARG A 85 -8.78 7.48 -16.74
N VAL A 86 -8.91 7.30 -15.42
CA VAL A 86 -8.64 6.03 -14.75
C VAL A 86 -9.63 4.96 -15.19
N ASN A 87 -10.92 5.29 -15.30
CA ASN A 87 -11.94 4.36 -15.79
C ASN A 87 -11.70 3.91 -17.23
N GLN A 88 -11.29 4.84 -18.10
CA GLN A 88 -11.11 4.56 -19.52
C GLN A 88 -9.83 3.78 -19.82
N ASP A 89 -8.70 4.22 -19.24
CA ASP A 89 -7.37 3.76 -19.66
C ASP A 89 -6.64 2.90 -18.62
N TYR A 90 -7.13 2.88 -17.38
CA TYR A 90 -6.49 2.20 -16.24
C TYR A 90 -7.48 1.33 -15.45
N SER A 91 -8.39 0.66 -16.17
CA SER A 91 -9.49 -0.11 -15.58
C SER A 91 -9.05 -1.18 -14.58
N LEU A 92 -7.82 -1.70 -14.69
CA LEU A 92 -7.23 -2.61 -13.70
C LEU A 92 -7.16 -2.00 -12.29
N LEU A 93 -6.87 -0.69 -12.20
CA LEU A 93 -6.85 0.04 -10.93
C LEU A 93 -8.25 0.19 -10.36
N VAL A 94 -9.25 0.47 -11.19
CA VAL A 94 -10.66 0.55 -10.75
C VAL A 94 -11.10 -0.80 -10.19
N GLN A 95 -10.87 -1.88 -10.94
CA GLN A 95 -11.20 -3.24 -10.50
C GLN A 95 -10.56 -3.60 -9.16
N ALA A 96 -9.31 -3.20 -8.91
CA ALA A 96 -8.66 -3.40 -7.62
C ALA A 96 -9.26 -2.50 -6.54
N ALA A 97 -9.38 -1.20 -6.81
CA ALA A 97 -9.82 -0.19 -5.86
C ALA A 97 -11.23 -0.46 -5.31
N GLU A 98 -12.17 -0.86 -6.17
CA GLU A 98 -13.55 -1.19 -5.79
C GLU A 98 -13.64 -2.35 -4.79
N THR A 99 -12.65 -3.25 -4.81
CA THR A 99 -12.62 -4.42 -3.93
C THR A 99 -12.09 -4.11 -2.53
N ILE A 100 -11.53 -2.90 -2.33
CA ILE A 100 -10.91 -2.50 -1.06
C ILE A 100 -11.99 -2.14 -0.04
N ALA A 101 -11.93 -2.86 1.09
CA ALA A 101 -12.75 -2.63 2.27
C ALA A 101 -14.26 -2.47 1.93
N GLY A 102 -14.93 -1.51 2.57
CA GLY A 102 -16.30 -1.10 2.25
C GLY A 102 -16.34 0.36 1.80
N ASN A 103 -17.44 0.78 1.18
CA ASN A 103 -17.57 2.09 0.52
C ASN A 103 -17.13 3.27 1.40
N THR A 104 -17.58 3.34 2.67
CA THR A 104 -17.19 4.42 3.61
C THR A 104 -15.68 4.53 3.82
N HIS A 105 -14.96 3.40 3.77
CA HIS A 105 -13.51 3.41 3.89
C HIS A 105 -12.88 4.07 2.66
N ARG A 106 -13.42 3.84 1.45
CA ARG A 106 -12.83 4.36 0.20
C ARG A 106 -12.94 5.87 0.06
N TYR A 107 -13.92 6.51 0.71
CA TYR A 107 -14.02 7.97 0.80
C TYR A 107 -12.92 8.64 1.62
N SER A 108 -12.17 7.89 2.44
CA SER A 108 -11.10 8.44 3.28
C SER A 108 -9.75 7.79 3.02
N ALA A 109 -9.72 6.48 2.77
CA ALA A 109 -8.51 5.75 2.43
C ALA A 109 -7.84 6.38 1.19
N THR A 110 -6.53 6.59 1.27
CA THR A 110 -5.76 7.21 0.20
C THR A 110 -4.92 6.18 -0.55
N VAL A 111 -4.49 6.52 -1.77
CA VAL A 111 -3.58 5.70 -2.58
C VAL A 111 -2.30 5.38 -1.82
N GLY A 112 -1.63 6.39 -1.26
CA GLY A 112 -0.42 6.20 -0.48
C GLY A 112 -0.65 5.38 0.78
N GLY A 113 -1.77 5.61 1.47
CA GLY A 113 -2.15 4.83 2.64
C GLY A 113 -2.42 3.35 2.32
N ASN A 114 -2.94 3.03 1.13
CA ASN A 114 -3.14 1.65 0.70
C ASN A 114 -1.83 0.95 0.31
N LEU A 115 -0.92 1.66 -0.35
CA LEU A 115 0.39 1.13 -0.72
C LEU A 115 1.29 0.92 0.51
N CYS A 116 1.15 1.77 1.53
CA CYS A 116 1.92 1.71 2.77
C CYS A 116 1.14 1.07 3.95
N LEU A 117 0.05 0.35 3.70
CA LEU A 117 -0.71 -0.29 4.79
C LEU A 117 0.11 -1.38 5.50
N ASP A 118 -0.13 -1.58 6.79
CA ASP A 118 0.64 -2.55 7.57
C ASP A 118 0.29 -4.00 7.22
N THR A 119 1.29 -4.88 7.31
CA THR A 119 1.10 -6.32 7.13
C THR A 119 0.21 -6.91 8.22
N ARG A 120 -0.45 -8.02 7.90
CA ARG A 120 -1.45 -8.62 8.77
C ARG A 120 -1.05 -10.02 9.22
N CYS A 121 -1.34 -10.31 10.49
CA CYS A 121 -1.12 -11.62 11.09
C CYS A 121 -2.09 -11.82 12.25
N GLN A 122 -2.61 -13.04 12.41
CA GLN A 122 -3.55 -13.37 13.48
C GLN A 122 -2.94 -13.19 14.88
N PHE A 123 -1.61 -13.26 15.02
CA PHE A 123 -0.89 -13.00 16.27
C PHE A 123 -0.55 -11.52 16.49
N TYR A 124 -0.74 -10.67 15.48
CA TYR A 124 -0.36 -9.26 15.51
C TYR A 124 -1.58 -8.34 15.60
N ASN A 125 -2.60 -8.50 14.76
CA ASN A 125 -3.77 -7.61 14.74
C ASN A 125 -4.79 -7.92 15.87
N GLN A 126 -4.28 -8.04 17.09
CA GLN A 126 -5.02 -8.35 18.31
C GLN A 126 -4.85 -7.23 19.35
N SER A 127 -5.67 -7.27 20.40
CA SER A 127 -5.58 -6.30 21.51
C SER A 127 -4.24 -6.39 22.24
N GLU A 128 -3.85 -5.31 22.93
CA GLU A 128 -2.66 -5.28 23.79
C GLU A 128 -2.68 -6.39 24.85
N TRP A 129 -3.82 -6.60 25.51
CA TRP A 129 -3.97 -7.70 26.48
C TRP A 129 -3.65 -9.05 25.84
N TRP A 130 -4.26 -9.36 24.70
CA TRP A 130 -4.06 -10.64 24.03
C TRP A 130 -2.60 -10.85 23.63
N ARG A 131 -1.98 -9.82 23.04
CA ARG A 131 -0.58 -9.89 22.61
C ARG A 131 0.36 -10.04 23.79
N LYS A 132 0.16 -9.27 24.86
CA LYS A 132 0.96 -9.37 26.08
C LYS A 132 0.87 -10.75 26.71
N SER A 133 -0.32 -11.34 26.77
CA SER A 133 -0.53 -12.71 27.26
C SER A 133 0.14 -13.78 26.40
N ASN A 134 0.40 -13.48 25.13
CA ASN A 134 1.09 -14.36 24.18
C ASN A 134 2.59 -14.01 24.02
N ASN A 135 3.18 -13.26 24.97
CA ASN A 135 4.56 -12.77 24.92
C ASN A 135 4.92 -11.99 23.65
N TYR A 136 3.94 -11.26 23.10
CA TYR A 136 4.04 -10.53 21.84
C TYR A 136 4.53 -11.41 20.68
N CYS A 137 5.16 -10.83 19.64
CA CYS A 137 5.76 -11.61 18.56
C CYS A 137 6.93 -10.84 17.94
N LEU A 138 7.70 -11.51 17.09
CA LEU A 138 8.89 -10.97 16.41
C LEU A 138 8.63 -9.63 15.71
N LYS A 139 7.41 -9.39 15.19
CA LYS A 139 7.07 -8.12 14.52
C LYS A 139 7.10 -6.93 15.47
N TYR A 140 6.70 -7.11 16.73
CA TYR A 140 6.54 -6.01 17.67
C TYR A 140 6.65 -6.49 19.11
N ARG A 141 7.64 -5.98 19.85
CA ARG A 141 7.93 -6.20 21.29
C ARG A 141 8.27 -7.64 21.73
N GLY A 142 8.18 -8.62 20.84
CA GLY A 142 8.63 -9.99 21.10
C GLY A 142 9.80 -10.38 20.20
N ASP A 143 10.24 -11.62 20.34
CA ASP A 143 11.43 -12.18 19.69
C ASP A 143 11.13 -13.44 18.85
N ILE A 144 9.91 -13.98 18.94
CA ILE A 144 9.50 -15.21 18.24
C ILE A 144 8.39 -14.96 17.21
N CYS A 145 8.55 -15.51 16.01
CA CYS A 145 7.47 -15.59 15.03
C CYS A 145 6.59 -16.81 15.33
N HIS A 146 5.37 -16.61 15.82
CA HIS A 146 4.46 -17.72 16.13
C HIS A 146 4.01 -18.54 14.90
N VAL A 147 4.05 -17.95 13.71
CA VAL A 147 3.72 -18.64 12.45
C VAL A 147 4.89 -19.52 11.97
N ALA A 148 6.12 -19.05 12.12
CA ALA A 148 7.32 -19.76 11.70
C ALA A 148 8.42 -19.65 12.78
N PRO A 149 8.33 -20.41 13.88
CA PRO A 149 9.18 -20.20 15.07
C PRO A 149 10.69 -20.40 14.86
N LYS A 150 11.08 -21.10 13.80
CA LYS A 150 12.49 -21.31 13.42
C LYS A 150 13.05 -20.24 12.48
N GLY A 151 12.19 -19.32 12.02
CA GLY A 151 12.59 -18.24 11.12
C GLY A 151 13.14 -17.03 11.88
N ASN A 152 13.88 -16.18 11.16
CA ASN A 152 14.45 -14.93 11.66
C ASN A 152 13.78 -13.67 11.09
N ILE A 153 12.74 -13.83 10.28
CA ILE A 153 11.95 -12.74 9.70
C ILE A 153 10.47 -12.92 10.02
N CYS A 154 9.73 -11.82 10.01
CA CYS A 154 8.30 -11.86 10.22
C CYS A 154 7.59 -12.35 8.95
N ARG A 155 6.54 -13.18 9.13
CA ARG A 155 5.72 -13.77 8.05
C ARG A 155 4.33 -13.15 7.93
N ALA A 156 4.13 -11.96 8.49
CA ALA A 156 2.88 -11.23 8.34
C ALA A 156 2.68 -10.87 6.86
N ALA A 157 1.49 -11.14 6.33
CA ALA A 157 1.21 -11.00 4.91
C ALA A 157 0.86 -9.55 4.56
N PHE A 158 1.37 -9.05 3.43
CA PHE A 158 0.92 -7.81 2.84
C PHE A 158 -0.41 -8.04 2.11
N SER A 159 -1.40 -7.19 2.38
CA SER A 159 -2.79 -7.40 1.92
C SER A 159 -3.37 -6.20 1.17
N GLY A 160 -2.52 -5.34 0.59
CA GLY A 160 -2.97 -4.22 -0.25
C GLY A 160 -3.36 -4.66 -1.65
N ASP A 161 -4.55 -4.25 -2.10
CA ASP A 161 -5.11 -4.63 -3.40
C ASP A 161 -4.61 -3.71 -4.55
N LEU A 162 -4.27 -2.43 -4.28
CA LEU A 162 -3.77 -1.53 -5.34
C LEU A 162 -2.37 -1.90 -5.82
N ALA A 163 -1.49 -2.33 -4.91
CA ALA A 163 -0.09 -2.58 -5.21
C ALA A 163 0.12 -3.55 -6.40
N PRO A 164 -0.49 -4.75 -6.45
CA PRO A 164 -0.32 -5.64 -7.60
C PRO A 164 -0.88 -5.04 -8.91
N ALA A 165 -2.00 -4.32 -8.85
CA ALA A 165 -2.58 -3.67 -10.03
C ALA A 165 -1.62 -2.61 -10.60
N MET A 166 -1.06 -1.76 -9.74
CA MET A 166 -0.07 -0.76 -10.13
C MET A 166 1.25 -1.40 -10.61
N MET A 167 1.68 -2.53 -10.04
CA MET A 167 2.87 -3.25 -10.51
C MET A 167 2.73 -3.77 -11.94
N VAL A 168 1.54 -4.26 -12.33
CA VAL A 168 1.27 -4.68 -13.71
C VAL A 168 1.42 -3.52 -14.71
N HIS A 169 1.04 -2.30 -14.29
CA HIS A 169 1.27 -1.04 -15.01
C HIS A 169 2.72 -0.53 -14.97
N GLY A 170 3.68 -1.28 -14.41
CA GLY A 170 5.07 -0.84 -14.32
C GLY A 170 5.27 0.37 -13.40
N ALA A 171 4.38 0.57 -12.42
CA ALA A 171 4.33 1.78 -11.62
C ALA A 171 5.66 2.16 -10.98
N LYS A 172 5.92 3.47 -10.91
CA LYS A 172 7.03 4.09 -10.16
C LYS A 172 6.46 4.93 -9.03
N VAL A 173 7.16 5.02 -7.91
CA VAL A 173 6.77 5.84 -6.76
C VAL A 173 7.71 7.02 -6.60
N GLU A 174 7.14 8.20 -6.36
CA GLU A 174 7.86 9.41 -6.00
C GLU A 174 7.96 9.52 -4.48
N LEU A 175 9.19 9.58 -3.97
CA LEU A 175 9.51 9.68 -2.56
C LEU A 175 10.23 11.00 -2.28
N VAL A 176 9.88 11.65 -1.17
CA VAL A 176 10.53 12.89 -0.72
C VAL A 176 11.00 12.71 0.72
N SER A 177 12.21 13.19 1.01
CA SER A 177 12.79 13.25 2.35
C SER A 177 13.59 14.55 2.52
N SER A 178 14.16 14.76 3.71
CA SER A 178 15.05 15.90 3.97
C SER A 178 16.32 15.86 3.11
N GLU A 179 16.68 14.69 2.57
CA GLU A 179 17.82 14.50 1.67
C GLU A 179 17.48 14.81 0.21
N GLY A 180 16.19 15.03 -0.12
CA GLY A 180 15.73 15.33 -1.47
C GLY A 180 14.68 14.35 -1.99
N LYS A 181 14.52 14.32 -3.32
CA LYS A 181 13.52 13.52 -4.02
C LYS A 181 14.16 12.35 -4.73
N ARG A 182 13.48 11.19 -4.75
CA ARG A 182 13.86 10.06 -5.59
C ARG A 182 12.63 9.34 -6.15
N THR A 183 12.84 8.65 -7.26
CA THR A 183 11.83 7.80 -7.89
C THR A 183 12.38 6.38 -7.98
N ILE A 184 11.59 5.40 -7.57
CA ILE A 184 11.94 3.97 -7.66
C ILE A 184 10.77 3.19 -8.26
N ALA A 185 11.00 2.00 -8.80
CA ALA A 185 9.88 1.13 -9.20
C ALA A 185 9.06 0.75 -7.95
N LEU A 186 7.74 0.66 -8.10
CA LEU A 186 6.84 0.32 -7.00
C LEU A 186 7.20 -1.04 -6.38
N LYS A 187 7.63 -2.02 -7.19
CA LYS A 187 8.07 -3.33 -6.71
C LYS A 187 9.27 -3.27 -5.77
N ASP A 188 10.14 -2.27 -5.97
CA ASP A 188 11.37 -2.07 -5.18
C ASP A 188 11.10 -1.29 -3.89
N MET A 189 9.86 -0.81 -3.68
CA MET A 189 9.43 -0.24 -2.40
C MET A 189 9.22 -1.33 -1.33
N TYR A 190 9.13 -2.61 -1.71
CA TYR A 190 8.77 -3.69 -0.79
C TYR A 190 9.87 -4.75 -0.64
N GLN A 191 9.91 -5.41 0.51
CA GLN A 191 10.79 -6.57 0.77
C GLN A 191 10.07 -7.72 1.49
N GLU A 192 10.63 -8.93 1.39
CA GLU A 192 10.04 -10.14 2.00
C GLU A 192 10.40 -10.26 3.49
N ASP A 193 9.93 -9.31 4.28
CA ASP A 193 9.96 -9.35 5.75
C ASP A 193 8.75 -8.60 6.29
N GLY A 194 7.83 -9.30 6.94
CA GLY A 194 6.56 -8.71 7.39
C GLY A 194 6.73 -7.63 8.47
N ALA A 195 7.88 -7.55 9.13
CA ALA A 195 8.17 -6.50 10.11
C ALA A 195 8.70 -5.24 9.43
N ASN A 196 9.50 -5.40 8.38
CA ASN A 196 10.18 -4.34 7.65
C ASN A 196 9.77 -4.34 6.17
N TYR A 197 8.49 -4.51 5.88
CA TYR A 197 8.02 -4.83 4.52
C TYR A 197 8.18 -3.69 3.51
N LEU A 198 8.43 -2.45 3.97
CA LEU A 198 8.71 -1.27 3.15
C LEU A 198 10.21 -0.91 3.20
N LEU A 199 10.78 -0.61 2.04
CA LEU A 199 12.15 -0.11 1.83
C LEU A 199 12.19 1.43 1.72
N LEU A 200 11.38 2.09 2.55
CA LEU A 200 11.44 3.54 2.73
C LEU A 200 12.61 3.88 3.66
N LYS A 201 13.39 4.90 3.32
CA LYS A 201 14.38 5.48 4.23
C LYS A 201 13.67 6.19 5.39
N PRO A 202 14.33 6.37 6.54
CA PRO A 202 13.79 7.15 7.64
C PRO A 202 13.32 8.54 7.17
N GLY A 203 12.08 8.89 7.48
CA GLY A 203 11.48 10.19 7.10
C GLY A 203 11.08 10.32 5.62
N GLU A 204 11.16 9.26 4.81
CA GLU A 204 10.62 9.31 3.45
C GLU A 204 9.09 9.33 3.45
N LEU A 205 8.56 10.27 2.66
CA LEU A 205 7.15 10.42 2.37
C LEU A 205 6.88 10.01 0.92
N LEU A 206 5.96 9.08 0.74
CA LEU A 206 5.37 8.77 -0.56
C LEU A 206 4.45 9.91 -0.99
N VAL A 207 4.82 10.63 -2.06
CA VAL A 207 4.06 11.80 -2.53
C VAL A 207 3.16 11.52 -3.72
N ALA A 208 3.57 10.59 -4.60
CA ALA A 208 2.77 10.19 -5.76
C ALA A 208 3.23 8.84 -6.33
N VAL A 209 2.41 8.32 -7.25
CA VAL A 209 2.70 7.15 -8.08
C VAL A 209 2.51 7.54 -9.53
N ILE A 210 3.46 7.15 -10.38
CA ILE A 210 3.39 7.30 -11.83
C ILE A 210 3.08 5.92 -12.42
N ILE A 211 2.05 5.84 -13.25
CA ILE A 211 1.61 4.60 -13.90
C ILE A 211 1.58 4.78 -15.41
N GLU A 212 2.06 3.77 -16.14
CA GLU A 212 2.05 3.77 -17.60
C GLU A 212 0.72 3.19 -18.12
N LYS A 213 0.25 3.71 -19.26
CA LYS A 213 -0.88 3.10 -19.98
C LYS A 213 -0.46 1.77 -20.58
N LEU A 214 -1.29 0.74 -20.46
CA LEU A 214 -1.01 -0.59 -21.02
C LEU A 214 -1.68 -0.77 -22.38
N ASP A 215 -1.12 -0.15 -23.41
CA ASP A 215 -1.68 -0.20 -24.77
C ASP A 215 -1.66 -1.61 -25.38
N GLY A 216 -2.84 -2.07 -25.80
CA GLY A 216 -3.08 -3.39 -26.37
C GLY A 216 -3.18 -4.51 -25.34
N TYR A 217 -3.17 -4.21 -24.03
CA TYR A 217 -3.39 -5.22 -23.00
C TYR A 217 -4.86 -5.35 -22.65
N GLN A 218 -5.28 -6.58 -22.40
CA GLN A 218 -6.48 -6.88 -21.64
C GLN A 218 -6.07 -7.10 -20.18
N THR A 219 -6.79 -6.49 -19.24
CA THR A 219 -6.41 -6.53 -17.83
C THR A 219 -7.56 -7.01 -16.95
N ALA A 220 -7.22 -7.72 -15.88
CA ALA A 220 -8.19 -8.17 -14.89
C ALA A 220 -7.59 -8.22 -13.49
N TYR A 221 -8.38 -7.82 -12.50
CA TYR A 221 -8.09 -8.06 -11.09
C TYR A 221 -9.11 -9.02 -10.49
N ARG A 222 -8.62 -9.99 -9.71
CA ARG A 222 -9.47 -10.95 -8.98
C ARG A 222 -8.99 -11.08 -7.54
N LYS A 223 -9.94 -10.94 -6.62
CA LYS A 223 -9.76 -11.07 -5.17
C LYS A 223 -10.61 -12.22 -4.64
N VAL A 224 -9.97 -13.15 -3.96
CA VAL A 224 -10.65 -14.20 -3.20
C VAL A 224 -10.83 -13.73 -1.76
N ARG A 225 -12.06 -13.83 -1.25
CA ARG A 225 -12.45 -13.49 0.12
C ARG A 225 -13.73 -14.25 0.51
N VAL A 226 -14.01 -14.35 1.81
CA VAL A 226 -15.18 -15.09 2.31
C VAL A 226 -16.45 -14.28 2.15
N ARG A 227 -16.44 -12.99 2.51
CA ARG A 227 -17.60 -12.10 2.45
C ARG A 227 -17.65 -11.32 1.14
N GLY A 228 -18.84 -10.83 0.77
CA GLY A 228 -19.05 -10.02 -0.43
C GLY A 228 -18.40 -8.62 -0.39
N GLY A 229 -17.89 -8.18 0.76
CA GLY A 229 -17.24 -6.88 0.94
C GLY A 229 -16.42 -6.83 2.24
N VAL A 230 -15.71 -5.71 2.48
CA VAL A 230 -14.90 -5.42 3.68
C VAL A 230 -13.61 -6.24 3.82
N ASP A 231 -13.65 -7.55 3.55
CA ASP A 231 -12.49 -8.42 3.75
C ASP A 231 -11.25 -7.99 2.96
N PHE A 232 -10.08 -8.15 3.59
CA PHE A 232 -8.78 -8.21 2.92
C PHE A 232 -8.73 -9.42 1.96
N PRO A 233 -7.81 -9.41 0.97
CA PRO A 233 -7.63 -10.55 0.07
C PRO A 233 -7.10 -11.76 0.86
N LEU A 234 -7.77 -12.92 0.74
CA LEU A 234 -7.13 -14.20 1.04
C LEU A 234 -6.05 -14.50 0.00
N ALA A 235 -6.32 -14.14 -1.25
CA ALA A 235 -5.38 -14.03 -2.34
C ALA A 235 -5.94 -13.00 -3.34
N GLY A 236 -5.06 -12.20 -3.93
CA GLY A 236 -5.40 -11.28 -5.01
C GLY A 236 -4.44 -11.44 -6.17
N VAL A 237 -4.96 -11.38 -7.38
CA VAL A 237 -4.17 -11.50 -8.62
C VAL A 237 -4.56 -10.37 -9.56
N ALA A 238 -3.57 -9.57 -9.96
CA ALA A 238 -3.67 -8.64 -11.07
C ALA A 238 -2.98 -9.25 -12.28
N VAL A 239 -3.63 -9.19 -13.44
CA VAL A 239 -3.09 -9.71 -14.70
C VAL A 239 -3.24 -8.67 -15.80
N GLY A 240 -2.21 -8.51 -16.62
CA GLY A 240 -2.29 -7.89 -17.93
C GLY A 240 -1.78 -8.87 -18.99
N VAL A 241 -2.56 -9.12 -20.03
CA VAL A 241 -2.18 -9.96 -21.18
C VAL A 241 -2.23 -9.15 -22.46
N LYS A 242 -1.22 -9.32 -23.31
CA LYS A 242 -1.21 -8.79 -24.68
C LYS A 242 -1.21 -9.97 -25.63
N CYS A 243 -2.13 -9.96 -26.58
CA CYS A 243 -2.22 -10.98 -27.61
C CYS A 243 -2.08 -10.33 -28.98
N ASP A 244 -1.40 -11.03 -29.89
CA ASP A 244 -1.47 -10.78 -31.33
C ASP A 244 -2.26 -11.93 -31.96
N GLU A 245 -3.42 -11.61 -32.55
CA GLU A 245 -4.46 -12.58 -32.91
C GLU A 245 -4.82 -13.52 -31.73
N ASN A 246 -4.37 -14.77 -31.77
CA ASN A 246 -4.57 -15.78 -30.73
C ASN A 246 -3.28 -16.18 -30.00
N LEU A 247 -2.16 -15.50 -30.28
CA LEU A 247 -0.88 -15.76 -29.67
C LEU A 247 -0.64 -14.78 -28.51
N LEU A 248 -0.34 -15.31 -27.32
CA LEU A 248 0.06 -14.52 -26.17
C LEU A 248 1.48 -13.96 -26.41
N THR A 249 1.59 -12.64 -26.50
CA THR A 249 2.86 -11.95 -26.80
C THR A 249 3.48 -11.28 -25.58
N ASP A 250 2.68 -10.92 -24.57
CA ASP A 250 3.17 -10.50 -23.26
C ASP A 250 2.19 -10.86 -22.14
N ILE A 251 2.71 -11.14 -20.95
CA ILE A 251 1.91 -11.34 -19.73
C ILE A 251 2.61 -10.72 -18.53
N ARG A 252 1.82 -10.04 -17.70
CA ARG A 252 2.26 -9.50 -16.42
C ARG A 252 1.31 -9.98 -15.35
N ILE A 253 1.86 -10.58 -14.30
CA ILE A 253 1.08 -11.14 -13.19
C ILE A 253 1.64 -10.61 -11.88
N ALA A 254 0.79 -10.02 -11.05
CA ALA A 254 1.17 -9.60 -9.70
C ALA A 254 0.21 -10.17 -8.64
N LEU A 255 0.77 -10.60 -7.51
CA LEU A 255 0.07 -11.25 -6.40
C LEU A 255 0.05 -10.36 -5.14
N THR A 256 -0.99 -10.53 -4.33
CA THR A 256 -1.10 -9.96 -2.97
C THR A 256 -1.83 -10.93 -2.04
N GLY A 257 -1.69 -10.75 -0.72
CA GLY A 257 -2.27 -11.64 0.28
C GLY A 257 -1.54 -12.99 0.47
N THR A 258 -0.45 -13.23 -0.28
CA THR A 258 0.29 -14.52 -0.28
C THR A 258 1.65 -14.45 0.40
N ASN A 259 2.25 -13.27 0.48
CA ASN A 259 3.64 -13.05 0.89
C ASN A 259 3.74 -11.83 1.82
N SER A 260 4.91 -11.61 2.41
CA SER A 260 5.17 -10.40 3.22
C SER A 260 5.22 -9.11 2.38
N ARG A 261 5.22 -9.24 1.05
CA ARG A 261 5.12 -8.16 0.06
C ARG A 261 4.16 -8.52 -1.08
N PRO A 262 3.65 -7.54 -1.85
CA PRO A 262 3.08 -7.81 -3.16
C PRO A 262 4.18 -8.25 -4.12
N LEU A 263 3.88 -9.24 -4.98
CA LEU A 263 4.88 -9.91 -5.80
C LEU A 263 4.51 -9.83 -7.28
N LEU A 264 5.28 -9.08 -8.07
CA LEU A 264 5.29 -9.23 -9.53
C LEU A 264 6.03 -10.53 -9.88
N ILE A 265 5.40 -11.41 -10.65
CA ILE A 265 5.99 -12.67 -11.10
C ILE A 265 6.90 -12.38 -12.28
N GLU A 266 8.17 -12.72 -12.15
CA GLU A 266 9.19 -12.56 -13.19
C GLU A 266 9.36 -13.88 -13.98
N GLY A 267 9.76 -13.78 -15.25
CA GLY A 267 10.10 -14.93 -16.08
C GLY A 267 8.89 -15.74 -16.58
N VAL A 268 7.70 -15.17 -16.57
CA VAL A 268 6.50 -15.84 -17.11
C VAL A 268 6.60 -15.99 -18.62
N GLU A 269 7.33 -15.09 -19.29
CA GLU A 269 7.57 -15.06 -20.73
C GLU A 269 8.35 -16.29 -21.21
N ALA A 270 9.17 -16.90 -20.36
CA ALA A 270 9.86 -18.15 -20.65
C ALA A 270 8.91 -19.36 -20.80
N SER A 271 7.64 -19.20 -20.41
CA SER A 271 6.59 -20.21 -20.59
C SER A 271 5.84 -20.04 -21.92
N PHE A 272 6.15 -18.99 -22.70
CA PHE A 272 5.61 -18.83 -24.05
C PHE A 272 6.39 -19.74 -24.99
N GLY A 273 5.68 -20.71 -25.58
CA GLY A 273 6.26 -21.69 -26.51
C GLY A 273 6.66 -21.08 -27.84
#